data_AF-A0A0C1ENZ7-F1
#
_entry.id   AF-A0A0C1ENZ7-F1
#
_cell.length_a   1.000
_cell.length_b   1.000
_cell.length_c   1.000
_cell.angle_alpha   90.00
_cell.angle_beta   90.00
_cell.angle_gamma   90.00
#
_symmetry.space_group_name_H-M   'P 1'
#
loop_
_entity.id
_entity.type
_entity.pdbx_description
1 polymer ?
#
loop_
_entity_poly.entity_id
_entity_poly.type
_entity_poly.pdbx_seq_one_letter_code
_entity_poly.pdbx_strand_id
1 'polypeptide(L)'
;MIELTTSRLLIRTAHEADATKFAHFEDKNKLHWASTAVLLDVDVSSEAYWKQKIKEFANQQSIRFLIFHQGQLIGISNFTQMFRGPFQACYLGYKIDRDFEGQGLMYEALNKAIFYMFDVQNMHRIMANYMPTNERSENC
;
A
#
# COMPACT_ATOMS: atom_id res chain seq x y z
N MET A 1 4.85 -16.07 1.63
CA MET A 1 5.09 -14.64 1.85
C MET A 1 5.79 -14.11 0.60
N ILE A 2 5.33 -13.01 0.00
CA ILE A 2 5.95 -12.43 -1.20
C ILE A 2 6.91 -11.34 -0.75
N GLU A 3 8.14 -11.37 -1.25
CA GLU A 3 9.17 -10.36 -0.98
C GLU A 3 9.79 -9.92 -2.30
N LEU A 4 9.87 -8.60 -2.49
CA LEU A 4 10.46 -7.94 -3.65
C LEU A 4 11.50 -6.95 -3.14
N THR A 5 12.68 -6.97 -3.73
CA THR A 5 13.75 -6.04 -3.38
C THR A 5 14.04 -5.11 -4.53
N THR A 6 14.42 -3.88 -4.18
CA THR A 6 14.95 -2.88 -5.10
C THR A 6 16.29 -2.39 -4.57
N SER A 7 16.86 -1.35 -5.19
CA SER A 7 18.12 -0.75 -4.75
C SER A 7 18.05 -0.17 -3.33
N ARG A 8 16.90 0.39 -2.96
CA ARG A 8 16.71 1.11 -1.69
C ARG A 8 15.65 0.49 -0.78
N LEU A 9 14.82 -0.41 -1.30
CA LEU A 9 13.58 -0.81 -0.63
C LEU A 9 13.44 -2.32 -0.51
N LEU A 10 12.80 -2.73 0.59
CA LEU A 10 12.22 -4.05 0.75
C LEU A 10 10.70 -3.90 0.70
N ILE A 11 10.05 -4.62 -0.22
CA ILE A 11 8.60 -4.58 -0.44
C ILE A 11 8.07 -5.97 -0.18
N ARG A 12 7.23 -6.16 0.85
CA ARG A 12 6.73 -7.49 1.19
C ARG A 12 5.27 -7.50 1.61
N THR A 13 4.63 -8.66 1.48
CA THR A 13 3.24 -8.82 1.96
C THR A 13 3.14 -8.55 3.46
N ALA A 14 2.06 -7.87 3.86
CA ALA A 14 1.75 -7.64 5.27
C ALA A 14 1.52 -8.96 6.01
N HIS A 15 2.00 -9.04 7.25
CA HIS A 15 1.73 -10.13 8.17
C HIS A 15 1.03 -9.58 9.43
N GLU A 16 0.30 -10.42 10.17
CA GLU A 16 -0.38 -9.98 11.41
C GLU A 16 0.58 -9.35 12.43
N ALA A 17 1.83 -9.81 12.44
CA ALA A 17 2.90 -9.28 13.29
C ALA A 17 3.33 -7.84 12.93
N ASP A 18 2.85 -7.30 11.81
CA ASP A 18 3.09 -5.92 11.40
C ASP A 18 2.03 -4.95 11.92
N ALA A 19 1.00 -5.43 12.61
CA ALA A 19 -0.10 -4.60 13.10
C ALA A 19 0.39 -3.39 13.91
N THR A 20 1.39 -3.57 14.79
CA THR A 20 1.99 -2.48 15.56
C THR A 20 2.69 -1.45 14.66
N LYS A 21 3.41 -1.90 13.62
CA LYS A 21 4.07 -1.00 12.66
C LYS A 21 3.04 -0.22 11.85
N PHE A 22 1.94 -0.88 11.50
CA PHE A 22 0.81 -0.28 10.80
C PHE A 22 0.16 0.83 11.63
N ALA A 23 -0.17 0.53 12.88
CA ALA A 23 -0.74 1.48 13.83
C ALA A 23 0.14 2.72 13.95
N HIS A 24 1.44 2.53 14.16
CA HIS A 24 2.39 3.64 14.27
C HIS A 24 2.49 4.48 12.99
N PHE A 25 2.55 3.82 11.82
CA PHE A 25 2.60 4.50 10.52
C PHE A 25 1.34 5.34 10.26
N GLU A 26 0.16 4.81 10.57
CA GLU A 26 -1.12 5.48 10.36
C GLU A 26 -1.30 6.65 11.34
N ASP A 27 -0.95 6.47 12.61
CA ASP A 27 -1.02 7.52 13.62
C ASP A 27 -0.09 8.69 13.28
N LYS A 28 1.17 8.41 12.92
CA LYS A 28 2.16 9.42 12.54
C LYS A 28 1.68 10.31 11.37
N ASN A 29 1.00 9.72 10.40
CA ASN A 29 0.60 10.40 9.17
C ASN A 29 -0.88 10.84 9.16
N LYS A 30 -1.64 10.58 10.24
CA LYS A 30 -3.08 10.85 10.34
C LYS A 30 -3.46 12.28 9.97
N LEU A 31 -2.72 13.27 10.49
CA LEU A 31 -2.96 14.69 10.21
C LEU A 31 -2.62 15.07 8.76
N HIS A 32 -1.58 14.46 8.19
CA HIS A 32 -1.11 14.75 6.83
C HIS A 32 -2.12 14.31 5.77
N TRP A 33 -2.75 13.14 5.96
CA TRP A 33 -3.77 12.64 5.03
C TRP A 33 -5.20 13.06 5.37
N ALA A 34 -5.44 13.81 6.46
CA ALA A 34 -6.79 14.13 6.91
C ALA A 34 -7.69 14.79 5.85
N SER A 35 -7.10 15.55 4.91
CA SER A 35 -7.82 16.21 3.81
C SER A 35 -8.22 15.29 2.66
N THR A 36 -7.61 14.11 2.55
CA THR A 36 -7.83 13.15 1.46
C THR A 36 -8.30 11.78 1.96
N ALA A 37 -8.21 11.53 3.27
CA ALA A 37 -8.65 10.32 3.91
C ALA A 37 -10.17 10.27 4.00
N VAL A 38 -10.72 9.07 3.86
CA VAL A 38 -12.10 8.80 4.26
C VAL A 38 -12.17 9.03 5.77
N LEU A 39 -13.11 9.86 6.21
CA LEU A 39 -13.40 10.04 7.63
C LEU A 39 -13.89 8.71 8.19
N LEU A 40 -13.03 8.02 8.92
CA LEU A 40 -13.35 6.79 9.63
C LEU A 40 -13.38 7.13 11.12
N ASP A 41 -14.52 6.87 11.77
CA ASP A 41 -14.66 6.96 13.22
C ASP A 41 -14.06 5.71 13.88
N VAL A 42 -12.75 5.53 13.65
CA VAL A 42 -11.98 4.37 14.13
C VAL A 42 -10.67 4.82 14.72
N ASP A 43 -10.24 4.10 15.75
CA ASP A 43 -8.92 4.30 16.32
C ASP A 43 -7.85 3.65 15.44
N VAL A 44 -7.30 4.44 14.52
CA VAL A 44 -6.20 4.05 13.63
C VAL A 44 -4.89 3.77 14.37
N SER A 45 -4.79 4.09 15.67
CA SER A 45 -3.63 3.74 16.51
C SER A 45 -3.75 2.34 17.14
N SER A 46 -4.90 1.68 16.99
CA SER A 46 -5.15 0.36 17.59
C SER A 46 -4.46 -0.78 16.83
N GLU A 47 -3.54 -1.48 17.49
CA GLU A 47 -2.93 -2.70 16.96
C GLU A 47 -3.98 -3.79 16.69
N ALA A 48 -4.93 -3.99 17.61
CA ALA A 48 -5.96 -5.01 17.48
C ALA A 48 -6.82 -4.79 16.23
N TYR A 49 -7.15 -3.52 15.94
CA TYR A 49 -7.84 -3.13 14.72
C TYR A 49 -7.05 -3.53 13.47
N TRP A 50 -5.76 -3.17 13.39
CA TRP A 50 -4.94 -3.48 12.23
C TRP A 50 -4.69 -4.98 12.06
N LYS A 51 -4.53 -5.72 13.16
CA LYS A 51 -4.40 -7.18 13.11
C LYS A 51 -5.62 -7.83 12.48
N GLN A 52 -6.82 -7.38 12.85
CA GLN A 52 -8.07 -7.83 12.23
C GLN A 52 -8.13 -7.42 10.75
N LYS A 53 -7.80 -6.18 10.41
CA LYS A 53 -7.84 -5.70 9.03
C LYS A 53 -6.85 -6.40 8.10
N ILE A 54 -5.65 -6.74 8.58
CA ILE A 54 -4.67 -7.51 7.80
C ILE A 54 -5.22 -8.89 7.46
N LYS A 55 -5.88 -9.57 8.41
CA LYS A 55 -6.56 -10.86 8.16
C LYS A 55 -7.68 -10.74 7.14
N GLU A 56 -8.59 -9.78 7.34
CA GLU A 56 -9.72 -9.55 6.44
C GLU A 56 -9.26 -9.30 5.02
N PHE A 57 -8.22 -8.47 4.85
CA PHE A 57 -7.65 -8.12 3.56
C PHE A 57 -7.10 -9.35 2.82
N ALA A 58 -6.36 -10.22 3.52
CA ALA A 58 -5.80 -11.44 2.92
C ALA A 58 -6.89 -12.36 2.32
N ASN A 59 -8.11 -12.33 2.87
CA ASN A 59 -9.23 -13.15 2.39
C ASN A 59 -9.99 -12.55 1.19
N GLN A 60 -9.76 -11.28 0.84
CA GLN A 60 -10.56 -10.54 -0.15
C GLN A 60 -10.00 -10.55 -1.58
N GLN A 61 -9.21 -11.56 -1.95
CA GLN A 61 -8.47 -11.58 -3.23
C GLN A 61 -7.71 -10.25 -3.44
N SER A 62 -6.89 -9.90 -2.47
CA SER A 62 -6.17 -8.63 -2.47
C SER A 62 -4.75 -8.81 -1.92
N ILE A 63 -3.82 -8.00 -2.44
CA ILE A 63 -2.41 -8.05 -2.06
C ILE A 63 -2.01 -6.70 -1.47
N ARG A 64 -1.56 -6.73 -0.22
CA ARG A 64 -1.08 -5.55 0.51
C ARG A 64 0.42 -5.68 0.68
N PHE A 65 1.14 -4.80 0.01
CA PHE A 65 2.57 -4.66 0.22
C PHE A 65 2.87 -3.56 1.23
N LEU A 66 3.80 -3.87 2.11
CA LEU A 66 4.49 -2.96 3.00
C LEU A 66 5.83 -2.59 2.38
N ILE A 67 6.14 -1.30 2.36
CA ILE A 67 7.35 -0.74 1.76
C ILE A 67 8.27 -0.30 2.89
N PHE A 68 9.44 -0.94 2.98
CA PHE A 68 10.45 -0.66 3.98
C PHE A 68 11.67 0.00 3.37
N HIS A 69 12.16 1.05 4.03
CA HIS A 69 13.45 1.67 3.76
C HIS A 69 14.30 1.61 5.02
N GLN A 70 15.49 1.01 4.93
CA GLN A 70 16.40 0.83 6.09
C GLN A 70 15.72 0.20 7.32
N GLY A 71 14.77 -0.72 7.10
CA GLY A 71 14.01 -1.40 8.17
C GLY A 71 12.80 -0.63 8.72
N GLN A 72 12.63 0.64 8.35
CA GLN A 72 11.45 1.43 8.71
C GLN A 72 10.33 1.23 7.69
N LEU A 73 9.08 1.06 8.17
CA LEU A 73 7.90 1.08 7.31
C LEU A 73 7.67 2.52 6.84
N ILE A 74 7.80 2.75 5.53
CA ILE A 74 7.66 4.08 4.93
C ILE A 74 6.49 4.19 3.97
N GLY A 75 5.83 3.09 3.60
CA GLY A 75 4.72 3.16 2.67
C GLY A 75 3.94 1.86 2.55
N ILE A 76 2.79 1.96 1.92
CA ILE A 76 1.87 0.85 1.68
C ILE A 76 1.34 0.95 0.25
N SER A 77 1.23 -0.18 -0.44
CA SER A 77 0.48 -0.30 -1.69
C SER A 77 -0.50 -1.46 -1.61
N ASN A 78 -1.78 -1.18 -1.87
CA ASN A 78 -2.89 -2.11 -1.81
C ASN A 78 -3.41 -2.37 -3.22
N PHE A 79 -3.33 -3.62 -3.65
CA PHE A 79 -3.99 -4.12 -4.84
C PHE A 79 -5.28 -4.81 -4.42
N THR A 80 -6.43 -4.16 -4.66
CA THR A 80 -7.75 -4.60 -4.21
C THR A 80 -8.67 -4.96 -5.36
N GLN A 81 -9.74 -5.69 -5.04
CA GLN A 81 -10.76 -6.14 -5.99
C GLN A 81 -10.11 -6.77 -7.24
N MET A 82 -9.31 -7.81 -7.02
CA MET A 82 -8.64 -8.50 -8.13
C MET A 82 -9.67 -9.34 -8.90
N PHE A 83 -10.11 -8.81 -10.04
CA PHE A 83 -10.99 -9.52 -10.97
C PHE A 83 -10.19 -10.52 -11.79
N ARG A 84 -10.70 -11.76 -11.89
CA ARG A 84 -10.11 -12.85 -12.69
C ARG A 84 -10.96 -13.15 -13.93
N GLY A 85 -10.55 -14.14 -14.71
CA GLY A 85 -11.22 -14.51 -15.95
C GLY A 85 -10.83 -13.55 -17.08
N PRO A 86 -11.77 -13.11 -17.94
CA PRO A 86 -11.42 -12.29 -19.11
C PRO A 86 -10.97 -10.86 -18.76
N PHE A 87 -11.32 -10.34 -17.58
CA PHE A 87 -11.02 -8.95 -17.23
C PHE A 87 -9.59 -8.75 -16.66
N GLN A 88 -9.07 -9.71 -15.88
CA GLN A 88 -7.75 -9.68 -15.22
C GLN A 88 -7.34 -8.27 -14.76
N ALA A 89 -8.07 -7.69 -13.81
CA ALA A 89 -7.83 -6.30 -13.41
C ALA A 89 -7.89 -6.11 -11.90
N CYS A 90 -7.23 -5.08 -11.39
CA CYS A 90 -7.32 -4.69 -9.99
C CYS A 90 -7.22 -3.18 -9.79
N TYR A 91 -7.66 -2.72 -8.62
CA TYR A 91 -7.43 -1.34 -8.19
C TYR A 91 -6.16 -1.24 -7.36
N LEU A 92 -5.43 -0.14 -7.53
CA LEU A 92 -4.24 0.21 -6.78
C LEU A 92 -4.53 1.46 -5.95
N GLY A 93 -4.34 1.33 -4.63
CA GLY A 93 -4.25 2.48 -3.72
C GLY A 93 -2.91 2.45 -2.99
N TYR A 94 -2.24 3.59 -2.86
CA TYR A 94 -0.93 3.67 -2.22
C TYR A 94 -0.80 4.91 -1.36
N LYS A 95 0.13 4.86 -0.41
CA LYS A 95 0.50 6.00 0.42
C LYS A 95 1.90 5.84 0.96
N ILE A 96 2.61 6.95 1.07
CA ILE A 96 3.97 7.02 1.60
C ILE A 96 3.98 7.97 2.78
N ASP A 97 4.82 7.68 3.76
CA ASP A 97 5.08 8.54 4.91
C ASP A 97 5.55 9.93 4.44
N ARG A 98 5.02 10.97 5.08
CA ARG A 98 5.26 12.37 4.72
C ARG A 98 6.74 12.74 4.65
N ASP A 99 7.59 12.12 5.48
CA ASP A 99 9.02 12.45 5.55
C ASP A 99 9.81 11.82 4.38
N PHE A 100 9.17 10.91 3.63
CA PHE A 100 9.75 10.17 2.50
C PHE A 100 9.12 10.56 1.15
N GLU A 101 8.19 11.51 1.14
CA GLU A 101 7.61 12.07 -0.07
C GLU A 101 8.65 12.83 -0.90
N GLY A 102 8.46 12.88 -2.23
CA GLY A 102 9.31 13.64 -3.15
C GLY A 102 10.69 13.02 -3.42
N GLN A 103 11.00 11.85 -2.86
CA GLN A 103 12.30 11.17 -3.02
C GLN A 103 12.29 10.06 -4.09
N GLY A 104 11.19 9.93 -4.84
CA GLY A 104 10.97 8.87 -5.83
C GLY A 104 10.85 7.45 -5.24
N LEU A 105 10.73 7.32 -3.92
CA LEU A 105 10.66 6.02 -3.23
C LEU A 105 9.35 5.28 -3.52
N MET A 106 8.21 5.99 -3.55
CA MET A 106 6.93 5.37 -3.91
C MET A 106 6.94 4.91 -5.37
N TYR A 107 7.44 5.73 -6.29
CA TYR A 107 7.60 5.36 -7.71
C TYR A 107 8.47 4.10 -7.88
N GLU A 108 9.62 4.03 -7.20
CA GLU A 108 10.47 2.82 -7.20
C GLU A 108 9.72 1.59 -6.67
N ALA A 109 8.98 1.75 -5.57
CA ALA A 109 8.21 0.66 -4.99
C ALA A 109 7.08 0.17 -5.90
N LEU A 110 6.30 1.10 -6.45
CA LEU A 110 5.16 0.80 -7.31
C LEU A 110 5.62 0.13 -8.60
N ASN A 111 6.69 0.59 -9.23
CA ASN A 111 7.24 -0.08 -10.43
C ASN A 111 7.52 -1.56 -10.17
N LYS A 112 8.18 -1.87 -9.04
CA LYS A 112 8.51 -3.26 -8.70
C LYS A 112 7.25 -4.08 -8.39
N ALA A 113 6.30 -3.52 -7.64
CA ALA A 113 5.06 -4.19 -7.28
C ALA A 113 4.14 -4.39 -8.49
N ILE A 114 3.99 -3.39 -9.35
CA ILE A 114 3.21 -3.43 -10.59
C ILE A 114 3.78 -4.47 -11.54
N PHE A 115 5.11 -4.52 -11.70
CA PHE A 115 5.76 -5.56 -12.51
C PHE A 115 5.40 -6.96 -12.00
N TYR A 116 5.47 -7.19 -10.68
CA TYR A 116 5.04 -8.45 -10.08
C TYR A 116 3.56 -8.76 -10.36
N MET A 117 2.68 -7.75 -10.32
CA MET A 117 1.25 -7.95 -10.60
C MET A 117 0.97 -8.34 -12.06
N PHE A 118 1.72 -7.78 -13.01
CA PHE A 118 1.62 -8.18 -14.41
C PHE A 118 2.24 -9.56 -14.65
N ASP A 119 3.49 -9.77 -14.22
CA ASP A 119 4.29 -10.94 -14.59
C ASP A 119 3.91 -12.21 -13.81
N VAL A 120 3.67 -12.09 -12.50
CA VAL A 120 3.40 -13.24 -11.63
C VAL A 120 1.90 -13.41 -11.39
N GLN A 121 1.18 -12.30 -11.16
CA GLN A 121 -0.26 -12.38 -10.93
C GLN A 121 -1.09 -12.39 -12.22
N ASN A 122 -0.46 -12.25 -13.40
CA ASN A 122 -1.12 -12.23 -14.70
C ASN A 122 -2.28 -11.23 -14.78
N MET A 123 -2.15 -10.08 -14.12
CA MET A 123 -3.06 -8.97 -14.34
C MET A 123 -2.88 -8.45 -15.77
N HIS A 124 -3.93 -7.98 -16.40
CA HIS A 124 -3.89 -7.23 -17.67
C HIS A 124 -4.04 -5.73 -17.45
N ARG A 125 -4.69 -5.32 -16.35
CA ARG A 125 -4.94 -3.90 -16.06
C ARG A 125 -4.84 -3.59 -14.57
N ILE A 126 -4.18 -2.49 -14.25
CA ILE A 126 -4.14 -1.93 -12.90
C ILE A 126 -4.68 -0.50 -12.97
N MET A 127 -5.61 -0.16 -12.09
CA MET A 127 -6.29 1.13 -12.07
C MET A 127 -6.00 1.84 -10.76
N ALA A 128 -5.41 3.03 -10.81
CA ALA A 128 -5.24 3.88 -9.63
C ALA A 128 -6.20 5.07 -9.74
N ASN A 129 -6.90 5.37 -8.66
CA ASN A 129 -7.68 6.59 -8.53
C ASN A 129 -6.91 7.53 -7.61
N TYR A 130 -6.71 8.77 -8.05
CA TYR A 130 -6.12 9.83 -7.23
C TYR A 130 -7.00 11.08 -7.30
N MET A 131 -6.90 11.91 -6.27
CA MET A 131 -7.57 13.21 -6.28
C MET A 131 -6.76 14.14 -7.20
N PRO A 132 -7.35 14.82 -8.21
CA PRO A 132 -6.59 15.68 -9.13
C PRO A 132 -5.81 16.81 -8.46
N THR A 133 -6.23 17.25 -7.27
CA THR A 133 -5.50 18.22 -6.45
C THR A 133 -4.23 17.65 -5.79
N ASN A 134 -4.00 16.34 -5.91
CA ASN A 134 -2.81 15.65 -5.40
C ASN A 134 -1.81 15.42 -6.53
N GLU A 135 -1.13 16.49 -6.95
CA GLU A 135 -0.14 16.50 -8.04
C GLU A 135 0.98 15.47 -7.84
N ARG A 136 1.27 15.06 -6.59
CA ARG A 136 2.29 14.05 -6.29
C ARG A 136 1.85 12.63 -6.67
N SER A 137 0.56 12.32 -6.51
CA SER A 137 0.01 11.04 -6.91
C SER A 137 -0.16 10.92 -8.43
N GLU A 138 -0.31 12.04 -9.13
CA GLU A 138 -0.34 12.04 -10.60
C GLU A 138 1.00 11.61 -11.21
N ASN A 139 2.11 11.98 -10.57
CA ASN A 139 3.47 11.75 -11.08
C ASN A 139 4.14 10.46 -10.56
N CYS A 140 3.39 9.59 -9.86
CA CYS A 140 3.88 8.31 -9.30
C CYS A 140 3.50 7.09 -10.14
#